data_AF-A0A9R1EH15-F1
#
_entry.id   AF-A0A9R1EH15-F1
#
_cell.length_a   1.000
_cell.length_b   1.000
_cell.length_c   1.000
_cell.angle_alpha   90.00
_cell.angle_beta   90.00
_cell.angle_gamma   90.00
#
_symmetry.space_group_name_H-M   'P 1'
#
loop_
_entity.id
_entity.type
_entity.pdbx_description
1 polymer ?
#
loop_
_entity_poly.entity_id
_entity_poly.type
_entity_poly.pdbx_seq_one_letter_code
_entity_poly.pdbx_strand_id
1 'polypeptide(L)'
;MALRDVLLSVAQTPHRLRRRALVTWTPAQELNEVRDRSGARMARRLEWYDLVGLGVGGMLGAGVFVTTGRVARDTAGPAVFVSYVVAGVSALLSSFCYAEFAVRVPVAGGAFSYLRVTFGEFVGFFGGANILMEYVLSNAAVARSFTDYLASTCGVTEPNAWRVEVEAIAKGYNALDFPAVALILLLTVCLCYSTKESSTLNMVLTAFHLLFFAFIIVASFWNGSARNMVTPGGLAPYGVRGVLDGAAVVYFSYIGYDSASTMAEEIRDPARALPVGIAGSVLIVSALYCL
;
A
#
# COMPACT_ATOMS: atom_id res chain seq x y z
N MET A 1 14.26 2.39 38.75
CA MET A 1 13.40 3.55 38.41
C MET A 1 12.43 3.21 37.29
N ALA A 2 12.90 2.78 36.12
CA ALA A 2 12.07 2.48 34.94
C ALA A 2 10.85 1.56 35.17
N LEU A 3 10.98 0.44 35.91
CA LEU A 3 9.86 -0.51 36.04
C LEU A 3 8.68 0.03 36.86
N ARG A 4 8.97 0.84 37.90
CA ARG A 4 7.94 1.48 38.74
C ARG A 4 7.18 2.55 37.95
N ASP A 5 7.89 3.32 37.12
CA ASP A 5 7.29 4.34 36.26
C ASP A 5 6.46 3.71 35.15
N VAL A 6 6.90 2.58 34.58
CA VAL A 6 6.12 1.79 33.62
C VAL A 6 4.85 1.26 34.28
N LEU A 7 4.95 0.62 35.46
CA LEU A 7 3.79 0.10 36.18
C LEU A 7 2.80 1.21 36.58
N LEU A 8 3.29 2.37 37.01
CA LEU A 8 2.45 3.55 37.30
C LEU A 8 1.78 4.09 36.04
N SER A 9 2.49 4.13 34.91
CA SER A 9 1.93 4.54 33.62
C SER A 9 0.82 3.57 33.16
N VAL A 10 1.07 2.25 33.27
CA VAL A 10 0.10 1.20 32.96
C VAL A 10 -1.14 1.33 33.86
N ALA A 11 -0.96 1.51 35.16
CA ALA A 11 -2.06 1.70 36.11
C ALA A 11 -2.89 2.97 35.82
N GLN A 12 -2.27 4.02 35.28
CA GLN A 12 -2.96 5.25 34.87
C GLN A 12 -3.61 5.16 33.48
N THR A 13 -3.33 4.11 32.71
CA THR A 13 -3.81 3.96 31.32
C THR A 13 -5.34 3.97 31.21
N PRO A 14 -6.12 3.29 32.08
CA PRO A 14 -7.58 3.34 32.03
C PRO A 14 -8.12 4.76 32.23
N HIS A 15 -7.53 5.51 33.16
CA HIS A 15 -7.91 6.89 33.43
C HIS A 15 -7.55 7.83 32.27
N ARG A 16 -6.36 7.66 31.68
CA ARG A 16 -5.91 8.43 30.51
C ARG A 16 -6.81 8.15 29.30
N LEU A 17 -7.13 6.87 29.05
CA LEU A 17 -8.07 6.45 28.01
C LEU A 17 -9.44 7.09 28.21
N ARG A 18 -10.04 6.97 29.41
CA ARG A 18 -11.36 7.56 29.68
C ARG A 18 -11.38 9.08 29.48
N ARG A 19 -10.31 9.78 29.87
CA ARG A 19 -10.21 11.23 29.72
C ARG A 19 -10.01 11.66 28.27
N ARG A 20 -9.28 10.87 27.47
CA ARG A 20 -8.90 11.20 26.08
C ARG A 20 -9.83 10.63 25.03
N ALA A 21 -10.60 9.58 25.35
CA ALA A 21 -11.40 8.85 24.36
C ALA A 21 -12.41 9.74 23.61
N LEU A 22 -12.94 10.77 24.27
CA LEU A 22 -13.91 11.71 23.71
C LEU A 22 -13.28 13.06 23.32
N VAL A 23 -11.97 13.23 23.46
CA VAL A 23 -11.30 14.49 23.12
C VAL A 23 -11.10 14.53 21.61
N THR A 24 -11.58 15.61 21.00
CA THR A 24 -11.35 15.92 19.59
C THR A 24 -10.20 16.93 19.47
N TRP A 25 -9.46 16.82 18.38
CA TRP A 25 -8.41 17.77 18.03
C TRP A 25 -8.95 18.77 17.02
N THR A 26 -8.68 20.05 17.22
CA THR A 26 -8.92 21.04 16.17
C THR A 26 -7.85 20.91 15.08
N PRO A 27 -8.17 21.22 13.81
CA PRO A 27 -7.16 21.26 12.75
C PRO A 27 -5.95 22.13 13.11
N ALA A 28 -6.16 23.25 13.81
CA ALA A 28 -5.09 24.14 14.23
C ALA A 28 -4.15 23.51 15.29
N GLN A 29 -4.69 22.70 16.21
CA GLN A 29 -3.88 21.94 17.16
C GLN A 29 -3.09 20.84 16.47
N GLU A 30 -3.73 20.13 15.52
CA GLU A 30 -3.06 19.10 14.72
C GLU A 30 -1.90 19.69 13.90
N LEU A 31 -2.12 20.82 13.21
CA LEU A 31 -1.08 21.46 12.41
C LEU A 31 0.07 22.04 13.22
N ASN A 32 -0.20 22.63 14.39
CA ASN A 32 0.83 23.35 15.14
C ASN A 32 1.49 22.47 16.19
N GLU A 33 0.74 21.76 17.04
CA GLU A 33 1.35 20.97 18.12
C GLU A 33 2.11 19.75 17.60
N VAL A 34 1.61 19.07 16.56
CA VAL A 34 2.33 17.90 16.00
C VAL A 34 3.64 18.37 15.37
N ARG A 35 3.58 19.46 14.61
CA ARG A 35 4.76 20.05 13.97
C ARG A 35 5.78 20.52 15.01
N ASP A 36 5.33 21.17 16.08
CA ASP A 36 6.20 21.64 17.17
C ASP A 36 6.83 20.48 17.94
N ARG A 37 6.11 19.36 18.11
CA ARG A 37 6.66 18.12 18.71
C ARG A 37 7.68 17.42 17.82
N SER A 38 7.51 17.47 16.50
CA SER A 38 8.46 16.87 15.55
C SER A 38 9.81 17.60 15.51
N GLY A 39 9.85 18.88 15.91
CA GLY A 39 11.06 19.70 16.05
C GLY A 39 11.77 20.08 14.73
N ALA A 40 11.51 19.38 13.62
CA ALA A 40 12.13 19.61 12.32
C ALA A 40 11.11 20.14 11.30
N ARG A 41 11.37 21.33 10.73
CA ARG A 41 10.59 21.83 9.60
C ARG A 41 11.06 21.15 8.32
N MET A 42 10.16 20.41 7.67
CA MET A 42 10.46 19.78 6.39
C MET A 42 10.58 20.82 5.28
N ALA A 43 11.54 20.61 4.37
CA ALA A 43 11.74 21.51 3.24
C ALA A 43 10.67 21.25 2.18
N ARG A 44 9.92 22.30 1.81
CA ARG A 44 8.89 22.20 0.78
C ARG A 44 9.49 22.14 -0.62
N ARG A 45 9.81 20.93 -1.07
CA ARG A 45 10.51 20.65 -2.34
C ARG A 45 9.68 19.85 -3.34
N LEU A 46 8.70 19.08 -2.87
CA LEU A 46 7.92 18.18 -3.71
C LEU A 46 6.86 18.94 -4.51
N GLU A 47 6.76 18.61 -5.78
CA GLU A 47 5.71 19.09 -6.69
C GLU A 47 4.75 17.95 -7.08
N TRP A 48 3.74 18.27 -7.89
CA TRP A 48 2.66 17.33 -8.23
C TRP A 48 3.17 16.10 -8.97
N TYR A 49 4.20 16.21 -9.81
CA TYR A 49 4.75 15.07 -10.55
C TYR A 49 5.53 14.12 -9.64
N ASP A 50 6.20 14.64 -8.61
CA ASP A 50 6.87 13.81 -7.61
C ASP A 50 5.84 12.97 -6.87
N LEU A 51 4.69 13.57 -6.51
CA LEU A 51 3.59 12.85 -5.84
C LEU A 51 2.94 11.81 -6.75
N VAL A 52 2.77 12.10 -8.04
CA VAL A 52 2.30 11.09 -9.00
C VAL A 52 3.30 9.95 -9.07
N GLY A 53 4.59 10.24 -9.20
CA GLY A 53 5.64 9.22 -9.23
C GLY A 53 5.69 8.37 -7.97
N LEU A 54 5.58 8.99 -6.79
CA LEU A 54 5.51 8.31 -5.49
C LEU A 54 4.26 7.43 -5.37
N GLY A 55 3.08 7.95 -5.76
CA GLY A 55 1.84 7.19 -5.73
C GLY A 55 1.85 6.00 -6.69
N VAL A 56 2.36 6.20 -7.91
CA VAL A 56 2.53 5.13 -8.91
C VAL A 56 3.53 4.09 -8.41
N GLY A 57 4.69 4.51 -7.92
CA GLY A 57 5.71 3.60 -7.36
C GLY A 57 5.24 2.85 -6.12
N GLY A 58 4.37 3.46 -5.32
CA GLY A 58 3.77 2.82 -4.15
C GLY A 58 2.74 1.73 -4.49
N MET A 59 1.96 1.93 -5.57
CA MET A 59 0.95 0.96 -6.01
C MET A 59 1.54 -0.14 -6.91
N LEU A 60 2.49 0.21 -7.80
CA LEU A 60 3.13 -0.75 -8.70
C LEU A 60 4.07 -1.66 -7.90
N GLY A 61 3.67 -2.92 -7.71
CA GLY A 61 4.48 -3.87 -6.96
C GLY A 61 3.91 -5.28 -6.97
N ALA A 62 4.18 -6.03 -5.89
CA ALA A 62 3.82 -7.44 -5.80
C ALA A 62 2.33 -7.73 -6.04
N GLY A 63 1.44 -6.78 -5.73
CA GLY A 63 0.00 -6.94 -5.92
C GLY A 63 -0.37 -7.34 -7.33
N VAL A 64 -0.04 -6.53 -8.34
CA VAL A 64 -0.36 -6.83 -9.75
C VAL A 64 0.45 -7.99 -10.30
N PHE A 65 1.72 -8.15 -9.93
CA PHE A 65 2.54 -9.22 -10.47
C PHE A 65 2.06 -10.61 -10.01
N VAL A 66 1.66 -10.73 -8.73
CA VAL A 66 1.27 -12.03 -8.15
C VAL A 66 -0.23 -12.29 -8.26
N THR A 67 -1.07 -11.31 -7.89
CA THR A 67 -2.51 -11.58 -7.74
C THR A 67 -3.22 -11.68 -9.09
N THR A 68 -2.78 -10.92 -10.10
CA THR A 68 -3.42 -10.91 -11.44
C THR A 68 -3.50 -12.29 -12.05
N GLY A 69 -2.40 -13.05 -12.06
CA GLY A 69 -2.37 -14.38 -12.67
C GLY A 69 -3.30 -15.37 -11.95
N ARG A 70 -3.34 -15.30 -10.61
CA ARG A 70 -4.21 -16.16 -9.80
C ARG A 70 -5.68 -15.81 -9.97
N VAL A 71 -6.02 -14.52 -9.92
CA VAL A 71 -7.40 -14.04 -10.11
C VAL A 71 -7.88 -14.32 -11.53
N ALA A 72 -7.04 -14.13 -12.54
CA ALA A 72 -7.36 -14.46 -13.93
C ALA A 72 -7.59 -15.96 -14.11
N ARG A 73 -6.81 -16.83 -13.45
CA ARG A 73 -6.97 -18.29 -13.56
C ARG A 73 -8.19 -18.81 -12.80
N ASP A 74 -8.34 -18.41 -11.53
CA ASP A 74 -9.18 -19.11 -10.57
C ASP A 74 -10.49 -18.36 -10.21
N THR A 75 -10.65 -17.09 -10.60
CA THR A 75 -11.74 -16.25 -10.07
C THR A 75 -12.47 -15.39 -11.10
N ALA A 76 -11.77 -14.58 -11.91
CA ALA A 76 -12.40 -13.65 -12.84
C ALA A 76 -12.30 -14.10 -14.31
N GLY A 77 -11.33 -14.97 -14.64
CA GLY A 77 -11.08 -15.32 -16.03
C GLY A 77 -10.48 -14.14 -16.82
N PRO A 78 -10.72 -14.08 -18.14
CA PRO A 78 -10.34 -12.94 -18.96
C PRO A 78 -10.96 -11.60 -18.51
N ALA A 79 -12.05 -11.60 -17.74
CA ALA A 79 -12.68 -10.41 -17.16
C ALA A 79 -11.92 -9.80 -15.96
N VAL A 80 -10.68 -10.22 -15.71
CA VAL A 80 -9.83 -9.61 -14.67
C VAL A 80 -9.63 -8.11 -14.87
N PHE A 81 -9.55 -7.61 -16.11
CA PHE A 81 -9.48 -6.17 -16.37
C PHE A 81 -10.74 -5.43 -15.88
N VAL A 82 -11.93 -6.04 -15.97
CA VAL A 82 -13.17 -5.47 -15.41
C VAL A 82 -13.09 -5.43 -13.90
N SER A 83 -12.48 -6.43 -13.28
CA SER A 83 -12.22 -6.46 -11.83
C SER A 83 -11.32 -5.29 -11.42
N TYR A 84 -10.28 -5.00 -12.21
CA TYR A 84 -9.43 -3.83 -12.04
C TYR A 84 -10.18 -2.51 -12.24
N VAL A 85 -11.08 -2.40 -13.23
CA VAL A 85 -11.92 -1.21 -13.40
C VAL A 85 -12.80 -0.96 -12.17
N VAL A 86 -13.45 -2.00 -11.65
CA VAL A 86 -14.31 -1.88 -10.45
C VAL A 86 -13.48 -1.47 -9.22
N ALA A 87 -12.34 -2.12 -9.00
CA ALA A 87 -11.43 -1.77 -7.91
C ALA A 87 -10.87 -0.35 -8.06
N GLY A 88 -10.51 0.06 -9.27
CA GLY A 88 -9.99 1.39 -9.59
C GLY A 88 -11.02 2.49 -9.40
N VAL A 89 -12.29 2.28 -9.75
CA VAL A 89 -13.37 3.23 -9.45
C VAL A 89 -13.55 3.37 -7.94
N SER A 90 -13.54 2.27 -7.19
CA SER A 90 -13.61 2.32 -5.73
C SER A 90 -12.41 3.08 -5.14
N ALA A 91 -11.20 2.80 -5.61
CA ALA A 91 -9.99 3.48 -5.17
C ALA A 91 -10.03 4.97 -5.51
N LEU A 92 -10.53 5.34 -6.70
CA LEU A 92 -10.63 6.72 -7.13
C LEU A 92 -11.61 7.53 -6.27
N LEU A 93 -12.77 6.96 -5.92
CA LEU A 93 -13.72 7.59 -5.01
C LEU A 93 -13.08 7.81 -3.63
N SER A 94 -12.39 6.81 -3.09
CA SER A 94 -11.62 6.96 -1.83
C SER A 94 -10.54 8.02 -1.97
N SER A 95 -9.83 8.07 -3.10
CA SER A 95 -8.74 9.00 -3.38
C SER A 95 -9.22 10.46 -3.35
N PHE A 96 -10.45 10.74 -3.81
CA PHE A 96 -11.04 12.09 -3.72
C PHE A 96 -11.32 12.51 -2.28
N CYS A 97 -11.82 11.59 -1.45
CA CYS A 97 -11.97 11.85 -0.01
C CYS A 97 -10.61 12.14 0.63
N TYR A 98 -9.59 11.34 0.34
CA TYR A 98 -8.22 11.55 0.83
C TYR A 98 -7.66 12.89 0.37
N ALA A 99 -7.86 13.27 -0.89
CA ALA A 99 -7.41 14.56 -1.43
C ALA A 99 -8.08 15.74 -0.70
N GLU A 100 -9.39 15.69 -0.43
CA GLU A 100 -10.09 16.74 0.30
C GLU A 100 -9.54 16.92 1.72
N PHE A 101 -9.30 15.82 2.43
CA PHE A 101 -8.72 15.85 3.78
C PHE A 101 -7.27 16.33 3.77
N ALA A 102 -6.46 15.85 2.84
CA ALA A 102 -5.04 16.19 2.76
C ALA A 102 -4.83 17.69 2.43
N VAL A 103 -5.72 18.29 1.64
CA VAL A 103 -5.68 19.74 1.36
C VAL A 103 -6.09 20.56 2.58
N ARG A 104 -7.11 20.11 3.34
CA ARG A 104 -7.59 20.83 4.54
C ARG A 104 -6.66 20.70 5.73
N VAL A 105 -6.03 19.55 5.90
CA VAL A 105 -5.14 19.23 7.02
C VAL A 105 -3.82 18.70 6.47
N PRO A 106 -2.95 19.56 5.90
CA PRO A 106 -1.69 19.17 5.28
C PRO A 106 -0.62 18.88 6.34
N VAL A 107 -0.81 17.80 7.10
CA VAL A 107 0.09 17.31 8.14
C VAL A 107 0.64 15.94 7.76
N ALA A 108 1.84 15.62 8.23
CA ALA A 108 2.50 14.34 8.00
C ALA A 108 1.90 13.22 8.88
N GLY A 109 0.61 12.92 8.71
CA GLY A 109 -0.13 11.96 9.54
C GLY A 109 -1.19 11.12 8.82
N GLY A 110 -1.49 11.40 7.54
CA GLY A 110 -2.40 10.60 6.73
C GLY A 110 -3.78 10.36 7.38
N ALA A 111 -4.34 9.16 7.17
CA ALA A 111 -5.69 8.83 7.64
C ALA A 111 -5.85 8.90 9.18
N PHE A 112 -4.77 8.64 9.93
CA PHE A 112 -4.76 8.76 11.39
C PHE A 112 -5.12 10.18 11.84
N SER A 113 -4.46 11.19 11.26
CA SER A 113 -4.73 12.60 11.57
C SER A 113 -6.14 13.01 11.17
N TYR A 114 -6.63 12.54 10.02
CA TYR A 114 -7.98 12.85 9.56
C TYR A 114 -9.05 12.30 10.51
N LEU A 115 -8.93 11.01 10.89
CA LEU A 115 -9.85 10.37 11.83
C LEU A 115 -9.81 11.02 13.21
N ARG A 116 -8.62 11.41 13.68
CA ARG A 116 -8.46 12.08 14.98
C ARG A 116 -9.11 13.46 15.02
N VAL A 117 -9.00 14.24 13.93
CA VAL A 117 -9.62 15.57 13.83
C VAL A 117 -11.14 15.47 13.71
N THR A 118 -11.66 14.48 12.95
CA THR A 118 -13.10 14.36 12.71
C THR A 118 -13.86 13.63 13.84
N PHE A 119 -13.32 12.52 14.34
CA PHE A 119 -14.03 11.61 15.26
C PHE A 119 -13.39 11.52 16.67
N GLY A 120 -12.26 12.18 16.88
CA GLY A 120 -11.56 12.22 18.17
C GLY A 120 -10.47 11.16 18.35
N GLU A 121 -9.76 11.25 19.47
CA GLU A 121 -8.55 10.45 19.72
C GLU A 121 -8.79 8.94 19.73
N PHE A 122 -9.96 8.46 20.18
CA PHE A 122 -10.24 7.03 20.24
C PHE A 122 -10.36 6.39 18.86
N VAL A 123 -11.14 7.00 17.96
CA VAL A 123 -11.28 6.53 16.58
C VAL A 123 -9.98 6.73 15.82
N GLY A 124 -9.27 7.85 16.05
CA GLY A 124 -7.92 8.05 15.55
C GLY A 124 -6.97 6.93 15.95
N PHE A 125 -6.98 6.49 17.21
CA PHE A 125 -6.16 5.36 17.69
C PHE A 125 -6.45 4.07 16.93
N PHE A 126 -7.73 3.70 16.74
CA PHE A 126 -8.08 2.53 15.93
C PHE A 126 -7.64 2.67 14.48
N GLY A 127 -7.78 3.86 13.89
CA GLY A 127 -7.30 4.15 12.54
C GLY A 127 -5.78 3.95 12.42
N GLY A 128 -5.01 4.50 13.35
CA GLY A 128 -3.55 4.34 13.37
C GLY A 128 -3.11 2.90 13.62
N ALA A 129 -3.76 2.20 14.55
CA ALA A 129 -3.49 0.78 14.80
C ALA A 129 -3.81 -0.10 13.58
N ASN A 130 -4.90 0.21 12.87
CA ASN A 130 -5.25 -0.48 11.63
C ASN A 130 -4.20 -0.24 10.53
N ILE A 131 -3.78 1.02 10.32
CA ILE A 131 -2.74 1.36 9.35
C ILE A 131 -1.43 0.62 9.67
N LEU A 132 -1.00 0.58 10.93
CA LEU A 132 0.20 -0.15 11.33
C LEU A 132 0.09 -1.66 11.02
N MET A 133 -1.06 -2.25 11.34
CA MET A 133 -1.33 -3.67 11.05
C MET A 133 -1.32 -3.94 9.53
N GLU A 134 -1.90 -3.04 8.74
CA GLU A 134 -1.94 -3.11 7.29
C GLU A 134 -0.52 -3.07 6.68
N TYR A 135 0.33 -2.13 7.11
CA TYR A 135 1.72 -2.07 6.64
C TYR A 135 2.52 -3.32 6.99
N VAL A 136 2.33 -3.89 8.19
CA VAL A 136 2.99 -5.14 8.59
C VAL A 136 2.55 -6.30 7.69
N LEU A 137 1.25 -6.43 7.45
CA LEU A 137 0.71 -7.49 6.60
C LEU A 137 1.14 -7.32 5.13
N SER A 138 1.13 -6.09 4.63
CA SER A 138 1.54 -5.76 3.25
C SER A 138 3.02 -6.09 3.02
N ASN A 139 3.91 -5.68 3.94
CA ASN A 139 5.33 -6.00 3.86
C ASN A 139 5.59 -7.51 3.88
N ALA A 140 4.86 -8.26 4.71
CA ALA A 140 4.96 -9.72 4.74
C ALA A 140 4.48 -10.36 3.42
N ALA A 141 3.38 -9.86 2.84
CA ALA A 141 2.87 -10.34 1.56
C ALA A 141 3.83 -10.06 0.39
N VAL A 142 4.45 -8.87 0.36
CA VAL A 142 5.46 -8.50 -0.64
C VAL A 142 6.72 -9.35 -0.50
N ALA A 143 7.21 -9.55 0.73
CA ALA A 143 8.40 -10.37 0.97
C ALA A 143 8.19 -11.85 0.58
N ARG A 144 7.00 -12.40 0.86
CA ARG A 144 6.61 -13.72 0.40
C ARG A 144 6.60 -13.81 -1.13
N SER A 145 6.02 -12.82 -1.78
CA SER A 145 5.95 -12.74 -3.25
C SER A 145 7.34 -12.74 -3.88
N PHE A 146 8.30 -12.06 -3.24
CA PHE A 146 9.70 -12.08 -3.66
C PHE A 146 10.31 -13.48 -3.59
N THR A 147 10.07 -14.24 -2.52
CA THR A 147 10.54 -15.63 -2.41
C THR A 147 10.01 -16.48 -3.56
N ASP A 148 8.71 -16.37 -3.88
CA ASP A 148 8.09 -17.13 -4.98
C ASP A 148 8.75 -16.80 -6.34
N TYR A 149 9.01 -15.52 -6.62
CA TYR A 149 9.70 -15.11 -7.84
C TYR A 149 11.16 -15.55 -7.88
N LEU A 150 11.88 -15.46 -6.74
CA LEU A 150 13.28 -15.86 -6.66
C LEU A 150 13.43 -17.37 -6.87
N ALA A 151 12.55 -18.17 -6.28
CA ALA A 151 12.51 -19.62 -6.50
C ALA A 151 12.27 -19.96 -7.98
N SER A 152 11.31 -19.30 -8.62
CA SER A 152 11.02 -19.50 -10.05
C SER A 152 12.20 -19.13 -10.95
N THR A 153 12.96 -18.09 -10.60
CA THR A 153 14.16 -17.66 -11.33
C THR A 153 15.29 -18.67 -11.21
N CYS A 154 15.39 -19.37 -10.08
CA CYS A 154 16.32 -20.49 -9.88
C CYS A 154 15.82 -21.81 -10.48
N GLY A 155 14.73 -21.81 -11.24
CA GLY A 155 14.16 -23.00 -11.89
C GLY A 155 13.30 -23.88 -10.99
N VAL A 156 12.95 -23.39 -9.79
CA VAL A 156 12.10 -24.11 -8.84
C VAL A 156 10.66 -23.65 -9.00
N THR A 157 9.80 -24.54 -9.49
CA THR A 157 8.38 -24.24 -9.77
C THR A 157 7.44 -24.58 -8.62
N GLU A 158 7.92 -25.26 -7.58
CA GLU A 158 7.11 -25.60 -6.42
C GLU A 158 7.00 -24.41 -5.42
N PRO A 159 5.77 -23.93 -5.11
CA PRO A 159 5.56 -22.74 -4.28
C PRO A 159 6.11 -22.82 -2.85
N ASN A 160 6.39 -24.02 -2.34
CA ASN A 160 6.85 -24.21 -0.96
C ASN A 160 8.27 -24.77 -0.87
N ALA A 161 8.99 -24.91 -1.99
CA ALA A 161 10.29 -25.59 -2.01
C ALA A 161 11.34 -24.95 -1.11
N TRP A 162 11.28 -23.62 -0.91
CA TRP A 162 12.23 -22.87 -0.07
C TRP A 162 11.67 -22.55 1.31
N ARG A 163 10.47 -23.08 1.62
CA ARG A 163 9.83 -22.92 2.93
C ARG A 163 10.14 -24.14 3.77
N VAL A 164 10.47 -23.92 5.04
CA VAL A 164 10.74 -24.99 5.99
C VAL A 164 9.47 -25.28 6.75
N GLU A 165 8.94 -26.48 6.59
CA GLU A 165 7.78 -26.94 7.36
C GLU A 165 8.20 -27.37 8.77
N VAL A 166 7.65 -26.70 9.78
CA VAL A 166 7.87 -27.01 11.19
C VAL A 166 6.64 -27.74 11.73
N GLU A 167 6.76 -29.05 11.94
CA GLU A 167 5.65 -29.91 12.38
C GLU A 167 5.03 -29.51 13.73
N ALA A 168 5.77 -28.75 14.55
CA ALA A 168 5.29 -28.24 15.84
C ALA A 168 4.22 -27.13 15.72
N ILE A 169 4.01 -26.57 14.53
CA ILE A 169 3.05 -25.49 14.27
C ILE A 169 1.80 -26.07 13.58
N ALA A 170 0.63 -25.48 13.86
CA ALA A 170 -0.64 -25.88 13.26
C ALA A 170 -0.55 -25.96 11.72
N LYS A 171 -1.15 -27.00 11.14
CA LYS A 171 -1.20 -27.22 9.68
C LYS A 171 -1.74 -25.96 8.98
N GLY A 172 -0.98 -25.43 8.02
CA GLY A 172 -1.29 -24.18 7.31
C GLY A 172 -0.46 -22.98 7.77
N TYR A 173 0.08 -23.01 8.99
CA TYR A 173 1.00 -22.00 9.54
C TYR A 173 2.44 -22.52 9.69
N ASN A 174 2.66 -23.80 9.41
CA ASN A 174 3.92 -24.49 9.63
C ASN A 174 5.03 -24.16 8.63
N ALA A 175 4.72 -23.56 7.49
CA ALA A 175 5.70 -23.29 6.45
C ALA A 175 6.37 -21.91 6.65
N LEU A 176 7.56 -21.91 7.26
CA LEU A 176 8.37 -20.71 7.52
C LEU A 176 9.18 -20.32 6.28
N ASP A 177 9.18 -19.03 5.95
CA ASP A 177 9.85 -18.46 4.78
C ASP A 177 11.09 -17.66 5.21
N PHE A 178 12.24 -18.34 5.26
CA PHE A 178 13.51 -17.72 5.65
C PHE A 178 14.01 -16.66 4.65
N PRO A 179 13.93 -16.88 3.32
CA PRO A 179 14.30 -15.84 2.35
C PRO A 179 13.51 -14.55 2.51
N ALA A 180 12.19 -14.63 2.74
CA ALA A 180 11.36 -13.45 2.99
C ALA A 180 11.79 -12.70 4.27
N VAL A 181 12.07 -13.43 5.37
CA VAL A 181 12.55 -12.82 6.62
C VAL A 181 13.91 -12.16 6.41
N ALA A 182 14.84 -12.80 5.70
CA ALA A 182 16.14 -12.23 5.39
C ALA A 182 16.03 -10.94 4.56
N LEU A 183 15.13 -10.91 3.57
CA LEU A 183 14.85 -9.71 2.78
C LEU A 183 14.33 -8.57 3.66
N ILE A 184 13.35 -8.83 4.52
CA ILE A 184 12.80 -7.80 5.42
C ILE A 184 13.89 -7.23 6.33
N LEU A 185 14.74 -8.09 6.91
CA LEU A 185 15.86 -7.65 7.75
C LEU A 185 16.86 -6.81 6.95
N LEU A 186 17.20 -7.21 5.73
CA LEU A 186 18.11 -6.48 4.86
C LEU A 186 17.56 -5.08 4.52
N LEU A 187 16.30 -5.00 4.12
CA LEU A 187 15.64 -3.72 3.83
C LEU A 187 15.56 -2.84 5.08
N THR A 188 15.30 -3.44 6.25
CA THR A 188 15.29 -2.72 7.53
C THR A 188 16.65 -2.12 7.84
N VAL A 189 17.74 -2.89 7.69
CA VAL A 189 19.11 -2.40 7.89
C VAL A 189 19.44 -1.26 6.91
N CYS A 190 19.03 -1.39 5.64
CA CYS A 190 19.23 -0.35 4.63
C CYS A 190 18.51 0.96 5.01
N LEU A 191 17.25 0.85 5.43
CA LEU A 191 16.44 2.00 5.89
C LEU A 191 17.02 2.66 7.15
N CYS A 192 17.54 1.87 8.09
CA CYS A 192 18.18 2.38 9.30
C CYS A 192 19.51 3.10 9.01
N TYR A 193 20.24 2.72 7.95
CA TYR A 193 21.54 3.32 7.62
C TYR A 193 21.42 4.68 6.92
N SER A 194 20.52 4.82 5.94
CA SER A 194 20.33 6.11 5.25
C SER A 194 18.97 6.24 4.57
N THR A 195 18.16 7.17 5.07
CA THR A 195 16.85 7.53 4.48
C THR A 195 16.99 8.31 3.18
N LYS A 196 18.08 9.09 3.01
CA LYS A 196 18.32 9.89 1.80
C LYS A 196 18.62 9.01 0.58
N GLU A 197 19.52 8.03 0.75
CA GLU A 197 19.84 7.07 -0.31
C GLU A 197 18.63 6.17 -0.64
N SER A 198 17.80 5.86 0.37
CA SER A 198 16.56 5.10 0.18
C SER A 198 15.59 5.81 -0.77
N SER A 199 15.49 7.15 -0.73
CA SER A 199 14.61 7.90 -1.63
C SER A 199 15.08 7.81 -3.08
N THR A 200 16.39 7.85 -3.33
CA THR A 200 16.96 7.71 -4.68
C THR A 200 16.76 6.29 -5.21
N LEU A 201 16.98 5.27 -4.37
CA LEU A 201 16.70 3.87 -4.72
C LEU A 201 15.23 3.66 -5.10
N ASN A 202 14.29 4.24 -4.34
CA ASN A 202 12.86 4.13 -4.63
C ASN A 202 12.51 4.71 -6.01
N MET A 203 13.08 5.88 -6.36
CA MET A 203 12.84 6.50 -7.66
C MET A 203 13.41 5.66 -8.82
N VAL A 204 14.63 5.12 -8.67
CA VAL A 204 15.24 4.23 -9.67
C VAL A 204 14.43 2.95 -9.84
N LEU A 205 14.02 2.33 -8.74
CA LEU A 205 13.16 1.14 -8.78
C LEU A 205 11.84 1.45 -9.48
N THR A 206 11.20 2.58 -9.19
CA THR A 206 9.94 2.98 -9.84
C THR A 206 10.12 3.13 -11.36
N ALA A 207 11.21 3.76 -11.81
CA ALA A 207 11.53 3.87 -13.23
C ALA A 207 11.73 2.51 -13.90
N PHE A 208 12.42 1.57 -13.22
CA PHE A 208 12.57 0.21 -13.71
C PHE A 208 11.23 -0.54 -13.80
N HIS A 209 10.35 -0.42 -12.80
CA HIS A 209 9.01 -1.01 -12.82
C HIS A 209 8.18 -0.48 -13.99
N LEU A 210 8.22 0.83 -14.25
CA LEU A 210 7.51 1.43 -15.39
C LEU A 210 8.05 0.93 -16.73
N LEU A 211 9.36 0.78 -16.88
CA LEU A 211 9.98 0.21 -18.08
C LEU A 211 9.56 -1.25 -18.28
N PHE A 212 9.53 -2.03 -17.20
CA PHE A 212 9.10 -3.42 -17.24
C PHE A 212 7.62 -3.55 -17.62
N PHE A 213 6.75 -2.69 -17.11
CA PHE A 213 5.35 -2.60 -17.54
C PHE A 213 5.22 -2.26 -19.03
N ALA A 214 5.97 -1.27 -19.51
CA ALA A 214 5.97 -0.92 -20.93
C ALA A 214 6.39 -2.11 -21.80
N PHE A 215 7.40 -2.87 -21.37
CA PHE A 215 7.82 -4.10 -22.05
C PHE A 215 6.71 -5.15 -22.08
N ILE A 216 6.05 -5.42 -20.95
CA ILE A 216 4.94 -6.39 -20.88
C ILE A 216 3.80 -5.98 -21.81
N ILE A 217 3.42 -4.70 -21.82
CA ILE A 217 2.33 -4.19 -22.67
C ILE A 217 2.68 -4.40 -24.15
N VAL A 218 3.88 -4.01 -24.57
CA VAL A 218 4.33 -4.19 -25.97
C VAL A 218 4.38 -5.67 -26.36
N ALA A 219 4.93 -6.53 -25.51
CA ALA A 219 4.98 -7.97 -25.74
C ALA A 219 3.57 -8.59 -25.80
N SER A 220 2.64 -8.10 -24.98
CA SER A 220 1.24 -8.55 -24.94
C SER A 220 0.48 -8.16 -26.20
N PHE A 221 0.67 -6.95 -26.73
CA PHE A 221 0.08 -6.57 -28.01
C PHE A 221 0.69 -7.31 -29.21
N TRP A 222 1.97 -7.68 -29.12
CA TRP A 222 2.64 -8.43 -30.18
C TRP A 222 2.20 -9.90 -30.25
N ASN A 223 2.05 -10.55 -29.09
CA ASN A 223 1.82 -12.00 -29.00
C ASN A 223 0.40 -12.38 -28.53
N GLY A 224 -0.38 -11.41 -28.06
CA GLY A 224 -1.74 -11.61 -27.55
C GLY A 224 -2.74 -11.85 -28.68
N SER A 225 -3.61 -12.84 -28.49
CA SER A 225 -4.73 -13.10 -29.40
C SER A 225 -6.04 -12.82 -28.70
N ALA A 226 -6.94 -12.08 -29.36
CA ALA A 226 -8.31 -11.86 -28.89
C ALA A 226 -9.09 -13.17 -28.67
N ARG A 227 -8.65 -14.29 -29.27
CA ARG A 227 -9.21 -15.62 -29.01
C ARG A 227 -9.07 -16.02 -27.54
N ASN A 228 -7.98 -15.66 -26.87
CA ASN A 228 -7.75 -15.98 -25.46
C ASN A 228 -8.78 -15.32 -24.53
N MET A 229 -9.48 -14.28 -24.98
CA MET A 229 -10.55 -13.64 -24.21
C MET A 229 -11.89 -14.37 -24.32
N VAL A 230 -12.05 -15.27 -25.28
CA VAL A 230 -13.33 -15.92 -25.60
C VAL A 230 -13.28 -17.44 -25.44
N THR A 231 -12.17 -18.07 -25.80
CA THR A 231 -11.99 -19.53 -25.66
C THR A 231 -11.15 -19.87 -24.42
N PRO A 232 -11.54 -20.88 -23.60
CA PRO A 232 -12.65 -21.82 -23.79
C PRO A 232 -14.00 -21.40 -23.14
N GLY A 233 -14.00 -20.45 -22.20
CA GLY A 233 -15.15 -20.20 -21.31
C GLY A 233 -15.84 -18.83 -21.45
N GLY A 234 -15.55 -18.06 -22.50
CA GLY A 234 -16.01 -16.69 -22.68
C GLY A 234 -15.22 -15.67 -21.84
N LEU A 235 -15.66 -14.40 -21.90
CA LEU A 235 -15.01 -13.28 -21.21
C LEU A 235 -15.06 -13.42 -19.69
N ALA A 236 -16.20 -13.85 -19.15
CA ALA A 236 -16.45 -13.96 -17.72
C ALA A 236 -16.95 -15.37 -17.36
N PRO A 237 -16.08 -16.40 -17.38
CA PRO A 237 -16.46 -17.79 -17.13
C PRO A 237 -17.03 -18.01 -15.72
N TYR A 238 -16.63 -17.18 -14.77
CA TYR A 238 -17.09 -17.22 -13.38
C TYR A 238 -18.25 -16.24 -13.08
N GLY A 239 -18.79 -15.61 -14.14
CA GLY A 239 -19.89 -14.65 -14.05
C GLY A 239 -19.56 -13.36 -13.28
N VAL A 240 -20.59 -12.57 -12.99
CA VAL A 240 -20.46 -11.28 -12.29
C VAL A 240 -19.88 -11.46 -10.88
N ARG A 241 -20.23 -12.55 -10.20
CA ARG A 241 -19.71 -12.84 -8.86
C ARG A 241 -18.20 -13.03 -8.87
N GLY A 242 -17.66 -13.78 -9.84
CA GLY A 242 -16.21 -13.93 -10.00
C GLY A 242 -15.49 -12.61 -10.29
N VAL A 243 -16.11 -11.71 -11.04
CA VAL A 243 -15.55 -10.37 -11.28
C VAL A 243 -15.53 -9.54 -9.99
N LEU A 244 -16.58 -9.56 -9.18
CA LEU A 244 -16.63 -8.82 -7.91
C LEU A 244 -15.68 -9.42 -6.85
N ASP A 245 -15.62 -10.74 -6.75
CA ASP A 245 -14.69 -11.43 -5.85
C ASP A 245 -13.23 -11.16 -6.29
N GLY A 246 -12.97 -11.15 -7.61
CA GLY A 246 -11.71 -10.74 -8.19
C GLY A 246 -11.36 -9.28 -7.87
N ALA A 247 -12.32 -8.37 -7.97
CA ALA A 247 -12.15 -6.95 -7.67
C ALA A 247 -11.70 -6.73 -6.22
N ALA A 248 -12.27 -7.48 -5.27
CA ALA A 248 -11.87 -7.42 -3.87
C ALA A 248 -10.41 -7.87 -3.66
N VAL A 249 -9.94 -8.89 -4.39
CA VAL A 249 -8.56 -9.37 -4.30
C VAL A 249 -7.59 -8.38 -4.95
N VAL A 250 -7.88 -7.91 -6.16
CA VAL A 250 -6.99 -6.99 -6.89
C VAL A 250 -6.98 -5.56 -6.33
N TYR A 251 -7.92 -5.21 -5.45
CA TYR A 251 -7.90 -3.95 -4.71
C TYR A 251 -6.60 -3.78 -3.92
N PHE A 252 -5.97 -4.88 -3.48
CA PHE A 252 -4.64 -4.87 -2.87
C PHE A 252 -3.59 -4.15 -3.73
N SER A 253 -3.70 -4.23 -5.07
CA SER A 253 -2.78 -3.54 -6.00
C SER A 253 -2.95 -2.02 -6.05
N TYR A 254 -4.01 -1.47 -5.46
CA TYR A 254 -4.25 -0.03 -5.36
C TYR A 254 -3.81 0.57 -4.02
N ILE A 255 -3.34 -0.24 -3.07
CA ILE A 255 -2.82 0.28 -1.81
C ILE A 255 -1.53 1.07 -2.11
N GLY A 256 -1.44 2.30 -1.60
CA GLY A 256 -0.26 3.16 -1.78
C GLY A 256 -0.53 4.58 -2.28
N TYR A 257 -1.71 4.88 -2.84
CA TYR A 257 -2.05 6.26 -3.26
C TYR A 257 -2.11 7.25 -2.08
N ASP A 258 -2.40 6.75 -0.87
CA ASP A 258 -2.49 7.48 0.38
C ASP A 258 -1.11 7.87 0.94
N SER A 259 -0.03 7.23 0.49
CA SER A 259 1.34 7.58 0.86
C SER A 259 1.68 9.03 0.51
N ALA A 260 1.15 9.57 -0.60
CA ALA A 260 1.30 10.96 -0.99
C ALA A 260 0.77 11.94 0.08
N SER A 261 -0.22 11.52 0.86
CA SER A 261 -0.78 12.33 1.95
C SER A 261 0.13 12.41 3.18
N THR A 262 1.03 11.45 3.37
CA THR A 262 2.03 11.49 4.46
C THR A 262 3.13 12.52 4.21
N MET A 263 3.37 12.85 2.94
CA MET A 263 4.38 13.84 2.52
C MET A 263 3.80 15.26 2.43
N ALA A 264 2.59 15.50 2.96
CA ALA A 264 1.89 16.77 2.80
C ALA A 264 2.71 17.99 3.26
N GLU A 265 3.59 17.83 4.26
CA GLU A 265 4.44 18.89 4.79
C GLU A 265 5.64 19.26 3.89
N GLU A 266 6.05 18.37 2.99
CA GLU A 266 7.14 18.55 2.03
C GLU A 266 6.69 19.17 0.70
N ILE A 267 5.39 19.40 0.52
CA ILE A 267 4.81 19.86 -0.74
C ILE A 267 4.80 21.39 -0.81
N ARG A 268 5.19 21.93 -1.97
CA ARG A 268 5.23 23.38 -2.22
C ARG A 268 3.84 24.02 -2.29
N ASP A 269 2.93 23.43 -3.07
CA ASP A 269 1.53 23.84 -3.19
C ASP A 269 0.59 22.63 -2.93
N PRO A 270 0.25 22.35 -1.66
CA PRO A 270 -0.57 21.20 -1.30
C PRO A 270 -1.96 21.24 -1.93
N ALA A 271 -2.54 22.43 -2.12
CA ALA A 271 -3.91 22.59 -2.60
C ALA A 271 -4.09 22.07 -4.04
N ARG A 272 -3.06 22.23 -4.87
CA ARG A 272 -3.05 21.70 -6.24
C ARG A 272 -2.37 20.36 -6.35
N ALA A 273 -1.25 20.17 -5.66
CA ALA A 273 -0.41 19.00 -5.88
C ALA A 273 -0.98 17.72 -5.26
N LEU A 274 -1.63 17.79 -4.09
CA LEU A 274 -2.21 16.59 -3.45
C LEU A 274 -3.36 15.99 -4.26
N PRO A 275 -4.36 16.75 -4.73
CA PRO A 275 -5.43 16.17 -5.55
C PRO A 275 -4.92 15.56 -6.85
N VAL A 276 -3.98 16.24 -7.53
CA VAL A 276 -3.39 15.75 -8.78
C VAL A 276 -2.51 14.52 -8.54
N GLY A 277 -1.70 14.51 -7.48
CA GLY A 277 -0.84 13.39 -7.12
C GLY A 277 -1.62 12.14 -6.75
N ILE A 278 -2.59 12.28 -5.84
CA ILE A 278 -3.40 11.17 -5.33
C ILE A 278 -4.34 10.62 -6.42
N ALA A 279 -5.19 11.45 -7.03
CA ALA A 279 -6.13 10.96 -8.04
C ALA A 279 -5.44 10.61 -9.36
N GLY A 280 -4.42 11.40 -9.76
CA GLY A 280 -3.67 11.16 -10.99
C GLY A 280 -2.89 9.86 -10.97
N SER A 281 -2.26 9.51 -9.84
CA SER A 281 -1.58 8.22 -9.70
C SER A 281 -2.57 7.05 -9.81
N VAL A 282 -3.75 7.12 -9.16
CA VAL A 282 -4.77 6.07 -9.25
C VAL A 282 -5.29 5.89 -10.68
N LEU A 283 -5.49 6.99 -11.42
CA LEU A 283 -5.93 6.92 -12.82
C LEU A 283 -4.86 6.27 -13.72
N ILE A 284 -3.60 6.68 -13.58
CA ILE A 284 -2.48 6.11 -14.35
C ILE A 284 -2.34 4.62 -14.06
N VAL A 285 -2.34 4.23 -12.78
CA VAL A 285 -2.22 2.82 -12.37
C VAL A 285 -3.43 2.00 -12.84
N SER A 286 -4.64 2.56 -12.76
CA SER A 286 -5.83 1.87 -13.27
C SER A 286 -5.73 1.60 -14.77
N ALA A 287 -5.25 2.56 -15.55
CA ALA A 287 -5.04 2.36 -16.98
C ALA A 287 -3.97 1.28 -17.23
N LEU A 288 -2.85 1.32 -16.50
CA LEU A 288 -1.78 0.34 -16.62
C LEU A 288 -2.20 -1.08 -16.22
N TYR A 289 -3.08 -1.24 -15.22
CA TYR A 289 -3.57 -2.56 -14.81
C TYR A 289 -4.63 -3.15 -15.74
N CYS A 290 -5.32 -2.31 -16.50
CA CYS A 290 -6.29 -2.76 -17.50
C CYS A 290 -5.64 -3.16 -18.83
N LEU A 291 -4.47 -2.59 -19.15
CA LEU A 291 -3.67 -2.88 -20.34
C LEU A 291 -2.85 -4.16 -20.17
#